data_AF-Q6T3Z1-F1
#
_entry.id   AF-Q6T3Z1-F1
#
_cell.length_a   1.000
_cell.length_b   1.000
_cell.length_c   1.000
_cell.angle_alpha   90.00
_cell.angle_beta   90.00
_cell.angle_gamma   90.00
#
_symmetry.space_group_name_H-M   'P 1'
#
loop_
_entity.id
_entity.type
_entity.pdbx_description
1 polymer ?
#
loop_
_entity_poly.entity_id
_entity_poly.type
_entity_poly.pdbx_seq_one_letter_code
_entity_poly.pdbx_strand_id
1 'polypeptide(L)' 'QAHSSVERAGLLGGVKLRSLKHDNKRSLRGETLQEAIDEDIRNGLIPFYVVATLGTTSSCAF' A
#
# COMPACT_ATOMS: atom_id res chain seq x y z
N GLN A 1 4.64 6.40 -1.72
CA GLN A 1 5.02 6.46 -0.29
C GLN A 1 3.82 6.97 0.50
N ALA A 2 3.23 6.15 1.36
CA ALA A 2 2.06 6.54 2.14
C ALA A 2 2.47 7.44 3.33
N HIS A 3 1.57 8.33 3.76
CA HIS A 3 1.77 9.17 4.94
C HIS A 3 1.52 8.37 6.24
N SER A 4 2.11 8.80 7.36
CA SER A 4 2.01 8.13 8.67
C SER A 4 0.56 8.01 9.20
N SER A 5 -0.35 8.85 8.70
CA SER A 5 -1.78 8.74 9.00
C SER A 5 -2.39 7.41 8.55
N VAL A 6 -1.86 6.81 7.49
CA VAL A 6 -2.36 5.53 6.95
C VAL A 6 -2.03 4.37 7.89
N GLU A 7 -0.82 4.35 8.44
CA GLU A 7 -0.42 3.36 9.45
C GLU A 7 -1.27 3.46 10.71
N ARG A 8 -1.55 4.69 11.18
CA ARG A 8 -2.45 4.92 12.32
C ARG A 8 -3.86 4.41 12.06
N ALA A 9 -4.40 4.63 10.85
CA ALA A 9 -5.72 4.12 10.49
C ALA A 9 -5.76 2.58 10.49
N GLY A 10 -4.73 1.91 9.96
CA GLY A 10 -4.62 0.45 10.00
C GLY A 10 -4.55 -0.09 11.42
N LEU A 11 -3.75 0.54 12.29
CA LEU A 11 -3.64 0.18 13.70
C LEU A 11 -4.96 0.33 14.45
N LEU A 12 -5.63 1.48 14.29
CA LEU A 12 -6.92 1.75 14.94
C LEU A 12 -8.04 0.84 14.41
N GLY A 13 -7.99 0.46 13.13
CA GLY A 13 -8.92 -0.48 12.53
C GLY A 13 -8.70 -1.94 12.93
N GLY A 14 -7.60 -2.27 13.62
CA GLY A 14 -7.25 -3.65 13.97
C GLY A 14 -6.97 -4.53 12.74
N VAL A 15 -6.56 -3.92 11.63
CA VAL A 15 -6.32 -4.61 10.35
C VAL A 15 -4.84 -4.70 10.05
N LYS A 16 -4.45 -5.75 9.33
CA LYS A 16 -3.08 -5.89 8.83
C LYS A 16 -2.85 -4.85 7.72
N LEU A 17 -1.75 -4.12 7.83
CA LEU A 17 -1.33 -3.13 6.86
C LEU A 17 0.05 -3.49 6.34
N ARG A 18 0.23 -3.53 5.02
CA ARG A 18 1.51 -3.78 4.37
C ARG A 18 1.92 -2.58 3.50
N SER A 19 3.19 -2.23 3.57
CA SER A 19 3.78 -1.27 2.64
C SER A 19 4.19 -1.96 1.35
N LEU A 20 3.85 -1.36 0.21
CA LEU A 20 4.24 -1.86 -1.11
C LEU A 20 5.48 -1.11 -1.61
N LYS A 21 6.34 -1.84 -2.34
CA LYS A 21 7.47 -1.23 -3.02
C LYS A 21 6.97 -0.33 -4.14
N HIS A 22 7.61 0.82 -4.30
CA HIS A 22 7.40 1.69 -5.44
C HIS A 22 8.47 1.45 -6.50
N ASP A 23 8.22 1.92 -7.70
CA ASP A 23 9.24 1.91 -8.77
C ASP A 23 10.29 3.01 -8.58
N ASN A 24 11.17 3.17 -9.58
CA ASN A 24 12.20 4.20 -9.59
C ASN A 24 11.64 5.64 -9.65
N LYS A 25 10.39 5.81 -10.10
CA LYS A 25 9.68 7.09 -10.10
C LYS A 25 8.93 7.35 -8.79
N ARG A 26 9.08 6.47 -7.80
CA ARG A 26 8.38 6.52 -6.49
C ARG A 26 6.86 6.39 -6.61
N SER A 27 6.40 5.81 -7.72
CA SER A 27 5.00 5.53 -8.04
C SER A 27 4.66 4.10 -7.66
N LEU A 28 3.43 3.86 -7.21
CA LEU A 28 2.91 2.51 -7.07
C LEU A 28 2.59 1.94 -8.47
N ARG A 29 2.96 0.69 -8.73
CA ARG A 29 2.68 0.01 -10.00
C ARG A 29 1.65 -1.09 -9.83
N GLY A 30 0.82 -1.28 -10.86
CA GLY A 30 -0.23 -2.29 -10.88
C GLY A 30 0.31 -3.70 -10.68
N GLU A 31 1.44 -4.02 -11.30
CA GLU A 31 2.13 -5.31 -11.13
C GLU A 31 2.49 -5.59 -9.66
N THR A 32 3.12 -4.62 -8.98
CA THR A 32 3.47 -4.75 -7.56
C THR A 32 2.25 -4.91 -6.66
N LEU A 33 1.15 -4.23 -6.99
CA LEU A 33 -0.11 -4.38 -6.26
C LEU A 33 -0.72 -5.76 -6.50
N GLN A 34 -0.73 -6.24 -7.74
CA GLN A 34 -1.27 -7.55 -8.12
C GLN A 34 -0.50 -8.68 -7.41
N GLU A 35 0.83 -8.65 -7.47
CA GLU A 35 1.68 -9.63 -6.79
C GLU A 35 1.42 -9.68 -5.28
N ALA A 36 1.23 -8.52 -4.65
CA ALA A 36 0.92 -8.43 -3.22
C ALA A 36 -0.45 -9.02 -2.89
N ILE A 37 -1.47 -8.73 -3.70
CA ILE A 37 -2.82 -9.30 -3.54
C ILE A 37 -2.77 -10.83 -3.67
N ASP A 38 -2.07 -11.35 -4.68
CA ASP A 38 -1.98 -12.79 -4.93
C ASP A 38 -1.19 -13.52 -3.83
N GLU A 39 -0.16 -12.87 -3.26
CA GLU A 39 0.54 -13.37 -2.08
C GLU A 39 -0.36 -13.40 -0.84
N ASP A 40 -1.11 -12.33 -0.59
CA ASP A 40 -2.00 -12.22 0.57
C ASP A 40 -3.13 -13.27 0.49
N ILE A 41 -3.73 -13.47 -0.69
CA ILE A 41 -4.73 -14.51 -0.93
C ILE A 41 -4.14 -15.91 -0.70
N ARG A 42 -2.92 -16.17 -1.20
CA ARG A 42 -2.22 -17.46 -0.96
C ARG A 42 -1.93 -17.71 0.52
N ASN A 43 -1.70 -16.64 1.29
CA ASN A 43 -1.51 -16.70 2.73
C ASN A 43 -2.83 -16.78 3.52
N GLY A 44 -3.98 -16.92 2.86
CA GLY A 44 -5.30 -17.01 3.48
C GLY A 44 -5.82 -15.68 4.03
N LEU A 45 -5.24 -14.56 3.59
CA LEU A 45 -5.71 -13.22 3.94
C LEU A 45 -6.74 -12.74 2.93
N ILE A 46 -7.53 -11.75 3.32
CA ILE A 46 -8.54 -11.11 2.45
C ILE A 46 -8.11 -9.66 2.21
N PRO A 47 -7.52 -9.34 1.04
CA PRO A 47 -7.25 -7.96 0.65
C PRO A 47 -8.57 -7.22 0.44
N PHE A 48 -8.77 -6.11 1.16
CA PHE A 48 -10.04 -5.38 1.13
C PHE A 48 -9.88 -3.87 0.96
N TYR A 49 -8.66 -3.33 1.09
CA TYR A 49 -8.42 -1.89 1.06
C TYR A 49 -7.01 -1.56 0.53
N VAL A 50 -6.93 -0.51 -0.29
CA VAL A 50 -5.70 0.02 -0.88
C VAL A 50 -5.72 1.54 -0.76
N VAL A 51 -4.58 2.13 -0.39
CA VAL A 51 -4.37 3.58 -0.42
C VAL A 51 -3.44 3.94 -1.56
N ALA A 52 -3.99 4.56 -2.61
CA ALA A 52 -3.20 5.24 -3.64
C ALA A 52 -2.95 6.69 -3.20
N THR A 53 -1.69 7.09 -3.09
CA THR A 53 -1.31 8.46 -2.71
C THR A 53 -1.00 9.28 -3.96
N LEU A 54 -1.81 10.29 -4.26
CA LEU A 54 -1.53 11.26 -5.31
C LEU A 54 -0.84 12.48 -4.68
N GLY A 55 0.42 12.72 -5.04
CA GLY A 55 1.22 13.77 -4.44
C GLY A 55 1.84 13.33 -3.10
N THR A 56 2.78 12.40 -3.15
CA THR A 56 3.49 11.93 -1.95
C THR A 56 4.20 13.07 -1.22
N THR A 57 4.20 13.06 0.11
CA THR A 57 4.80 14.12 0.93
C THR A 57 6.29 14.36 0.65
N SER A 58 7.03 13.30 0.32
CA SER A 58 8.49 13.36 0.16
C SER A 58 8.96 13.91 -1.19
N SER A 59 8.15 13.80 -2.24
CA SER A 59 8.60 14.14 -3.60
C SER A 59 7.50 14.54 -4.58
N CYS A 60 6.26 14.71 -4.11
CA CYS A 60 5.09 14.96 -4.97
C CYS A 60 4.97 13.94 -6.12
N ALA A 61 5.38 12.69 -5.86
CA ALA A 61 5.22 11.59 -6.81
C ALA A 61 3.77 11.07 -6.83
N PHE A 62 3.38 10.46 -7.95
CA PHE A 62 2.05 9.90 -8.22
C PHE A 62 2.19 8.45 -8.65
#